data_AF-A0A9X3LVD5-F1
#
_entry.id   AF-A0A9X3LVD5-F1
#
_cell.length_a   1.000
_cell.length_b   1.000
_cell.length_c   1.000
_cell.angle_alpha   90.00
_cell.angle_beta   90.00
_cell.angle_gamma   90.00
#
_symmetry.space_group_name_H-M   'P 1'
#
loop_
_entity.id
_entity.type
_entity.pdbx_description
1 polymer ?
#
loop_
_entity_poly.entity_id
_entity_poly.type
_entity_poly.pdbx_seq_one_letter_code
_entity_poly.pdbx_strand_id
1 'polypeptide(L)'
;MNASLRRRFVIGATVLALCAPAAVTVNVAHALPTIDAADAPGCAGELDTRYPNIGVDLDVTGPDEIDVTKDMTFKLKGTGINPETTPGASNGVYVVLTPTSVWRIRHCSTMTGDGDALIARWIPAGMFTNNGGKLDLDLKVEANSLQPGQTYSLGFMAAHGLALSERYFDRGITFKVPAVGSDKVETPFGVRGEVNDKRDITVKWDYSQSVPGTAWRAQVECVEHCTSAKTLRTLDNNDPNTRSVTFEDGDAGVYQASVNASRWVNGEYVTTGFGVSPRFVVGDVDKPSSQRLHATGIEHDYGEYVAPGTEVTLKSPVEGKTEWTVAGVKNYTVDPATQALRFTMPTNPVQVEAAAAKEGPAPAAPAVPAGSAQLPAWGAALIGMAATLLAVVAGLAAHSPVVKELWKRFNP
;
A
#
# COMPACT_ATOMS: atom_id res chain seq x y z
N MET A 1 52.55 58.75 -17.89
CA MET A 1 52.26 60.09 -17.32
C MET A 1 51.30 60.81 -18.25
N ASN A 2 50.22 61.35 -17.69
CA ASN A 2 49.23 62.32 -18.22
C ASN A 2 48.43 61.91 -19.48
N ALA A 3 47.13 61.64 -19.38
CA ALA A 3 46.01 62.59 -19.17
C ALA A 3 45.88 63.55 -20.39
N SER A 4 44.72 63.88 -20.97
CA SER A 4 43.45 64.18 -20.33
C SER A 4 42.45 64.72 -21.40
N LEU A 5 41.15 64.43 -21.27
CA LEU A 5 39.97 65.29 -21.58
C LEU A 5 39.71 65.74 -23.05
N ARG A 6 38.49 65.97 -23.59
CA ARG A 6 37.17 66.28 -23.03
C ARG A 6 36.07 66.15 -24.12
N ARG A 7 34.92 65.63 -23.69
CA ARG A 7 33.51 65.82 -24.13
C ARG A 7 33.21 66.86 -25.23
N ARG A 8 32.26 66.51 -26.12
CA ARG A 8 31.05 67.31 -26.41
C ARG A 8 29.86 66.41 -26.77
N PHE A 9 28.77 66.61 -26.01
CA PHE A 9 27.42 66.12 -26.25
C PHE A 9 26.82 66.80 -27.48
N VAL A 10 26.08 66.06 -28.31
CA VAL A 10 24.97 66.59 -29.10
C VAL A 10 23.74 65.75 -28.76
N ILE A 11 22.74 66.44 -28.22
CA ILE A 11 21.38 65.96 -27.99
C ILE A 11 20.66 66.03 -29.33
N GLY A 12 20.17 64.90 -29.82
CA GLY A 12 19.27 64.80 -30.97
C GLY A 12 18.20 63.77 -30.65
N ALA A 13 16.97 64.24 -30.55
CA ALA A 13 15.84 63.49 -30.00
C ALA A 13 15.22 62.49 -31.00
N THR A 14 14.87 61.32 -30.48
CA THR A 14 13.71 60.45 -30.82
C THR A 14 13.43 60.07 -32.27
N VAL A 15 13.65 58.78 -32.58
CA VAL A 15 12.64 57.92 -33.22
C VAL A 15 12.60 56.60 -32.45
N LEU A 16 11.42 56.26 -31.91
CA LEU A 16 11.12 54.96 -31.35
C LEU A 16 11.23 53.90 -32.45
N ALA A 17 12.09 52.90 -32.25
CA ALA A 17 11.94 51.59 -32.88
C ALA A 17 12.12 50.54 -31.79
N LEU A 18 11.02 49.85 -31.47
CA LEU A 18 10.99 48.71 -30.57
C LEU A 18 11.92 47.60 -31.09
N CYS A 19 13.03 47.37 -30.40
CA CYS A 19 13.67 46.07 -30.35
C CYS A 19 13.85 45.74 -28.87
N ALA A 20 12.95 44.91 -28.34
CA ALA A 20 13.02 44.39 -26.99
C ALA A 20 14.39 43.70 -26.78
N PRO A 21 14.99 43.79 -25.58
CA PRO A 21 16.11 42.93 -25.25
C PRO A 21 15.59 41.50 -25.32
N ALA A 22 16.25 40.67 -26.14
CA ALA A 22 16.05 39.24 -26.10
C ALA A 22 16.24 38.80 -24.65
N ALA A 23 15.14 38.45 -23.98
CA ALA A 23 15.20 37.77 -22.71
C ALA A 23 16.00 36.50 -22.98
N VAL A 24 17.23 36.45 -22.45
CA VAL A 24 17.95 35.19 -22.28
C VAL A 24 17.13 34.42 -21.26
N THR A 25 16.14 33.69 -21.74
CA THR A 25 15.56 32.57 -21.00
C THR A 25 16.70 31.58 -20.84
N VAL A 26 17.37 31.64 -19.69
CA VAL A 26 18.12 30.50 -19.19
C VAL A 26 17.07 29.41 -19.02
N ASN A 27 16.96 28.52 -20.01
CA ASN A 27 16.32 27.23 -19.79
C ASN A 27 17.16 26.55 -18.72
N VAL A 28 16.75 26.70 -17.46
CA VAL A 28 17.23 25.83 -16.39
C VAL A 28 16.72 24.45 -16.81
N ALA A 29 17.59 23.61 -17.36
CA ALA A 29 17.28 22.21 -17.56
C ALA A 29 16.96 21.65 -16.18
N HIS A 30 15.68 21.40 -15.89
CA HIS A 30 15.26 20.78 -14.64
C HIS A 30 15.57 19.30 -14.77
N ALA A 31 16.84 18.93 -14.55
CA ALA A 31 17.24 17.54 -14.53
C ALA A 31 16.48 16.82 -13.41
N LEU A 32 15.91 15.64 -13.74
CA LEU A 32 15.37 14.69 -12.78
C LEU A 32 16.26 14.64 -11.52
N PRO A 33 15.71 14.78 -10.29
CA PRO A 33 16.52 14.66 -9.09
C PRO A 33 17.07 13.24 -8.95
N THR A 34 18.37 13.10 -9.17
CA THR A 34 19.11 11.84 -9.00
C THR A 34 19.80 11.79 -7.64
N ILE A 35 20.06 10.57 -7.18
CA ILE A 35 20.83 10.27 -5.97
C ILE A 35 22.11 9.57 -6.43
N ASP A 36 23.23 9.81 -5.76
CA ASP A 36 24.42 8.99 -5.99
C ASP A 36 24.12 7.53 -5.62
N ALA A 37 24.47 6.59 -6.50
CA ALA A 37 24.25 5.17 -6.27
C ALA A 37 24.95 4.68 -4.98
N ALA A 38 26.06 5.29 -4.58
CA ALA A 38 26.77 4.96 -3.35
C ALA A 38 25.97 5.35 -2.09
N ASP A 39 25.22 6.45 -2.16
CA ASP A 39 24.40 6.97 -1.06
C ASP A 39 23.00 6.33 -1.02
N ALA A 40 22.58 5.67 -2.10
CA ALA A 40 21.28 5.03 -2.18
C ALA A 40 21.19 3.79 -1.27
N PRO A 41 20.08 3.62 -0.52
CA PRO A 41 19.81 2.38 0.21
C PRO A 41 19.62 1.24 -0.79
N GLY A 42 20.00 0.01 -0.46
CA GLY A 42 19.87 -1.10 -1.40
C GLY A 42 20.68 -2.32 -1.02
N CYS A 43 20.96 -3.17 -2.02
CA CYS A 43 21.78 -4.36 -1.81
C CYS A 43 23.17 -4.00 -1.27
N ALA A 44 23.74 -4.90 -0.47
CA ALA A 44 25.10 -4.77 0.04
C ALA A 44 26.10 -5.23 -1.04
N GLY A 45 27.09 -4.40 -1.33
CA GLY A 45 28.15 -4.70 -2.30
C GLY A 45 29.22 -3.62 -2.28
N GLU A 46 30.46 -4.03 -2.49
CA GLU A 46 31.57 -3.11 -2.64
C GLU A 46 31.48 -2.36 -3.97
N LEU A 47 31.97 -1.13 -4.00
CA LEU A 47 32.05 -0.35 -5.24
C LEU A 47 32.96 -1.08 -6.23
N ASP A 48 32.44 -1.39 -7.41
CA ASP A 48 33.25 -1.85 -8.53
C ASP A 48 34.05 -0.67 -9.10
N THR A 49 35.34 -0.67 -8.80
CA THR A 49 36.29 0.33 -9.28
C THR A 49 36.89 -0.04 -10.63
N ARG A 50 36.52 -1.18 -11.22
CA ARG A 50 36.91 -1.57 -12.59
C ARG A 50 36.08 -0.75 -13.58
N TYR A 51 36.47 0.51 -13.71
CA TYR A 51 35.88 1.49 -14.61
C TYR A 51 36.92 1.93 -15.65
N PRO A 52 37.38 1.03 -16.52
CA PRO A 52 38.27 1.44 -17.58
C PRO A 52 37.52 2.41 -18.50
N ASN A 53 38.21 3.49 -18.87
CA ASN A 53 37.73 4.39 -19.92
C ASN A 53 37.86 3.67 -21.27
N ILE A 54 36.82 2.93 -21.64
CA ILE A 54 36.75 2.15 -22.88
C ILE A 54 36.14 2.92 -24.05
N GLY A 55 36.01 4.26 -23.93
CA GLY A 55 35.42 5.09 -24.98
C GLY A 55 33.91 4.89 -25.18
N VAL A 56 33.23 4.22 -24.23
CA VAL A 56 31.77 4.09 -24.20
C VAL A 56 31.18 5.23 -23.36
N ASP A 57 30.27 5.97 -23.98
CA ASP A 57 29.49 7.02 -23.35
C ASP A 57 28.03 6.58 -23.27
N LEU A 58 27.41 6.74 -22.10
CA LEU A 58 26.06 6.29 -21.79
C LEU A 58 25.36 7.39 -20.98
N ASP A 59 24.16 7.76 -21.42
CA ASP A 59 23.38 8.83 -20.83
C ASP A 59 21.93 8.38 -20.63
N VAL A 60 21.34 8.80 -19.51
CA VAL A 60 19.95 8.54 -19.17
C VAL A 60 19.33 9.84 -18.70
N THR A 61 18.36 10.33 -19.47
CA THR A 61 17.58 11.53 -19.12
C THR A 61 16.14 11.13 -18.86
N GLY A 62 15.62 11.48 -17.68
CA GLY A 62 14.22 11.27 -17.32
C GLY A 62 13.36 12.52 -17.46
N PRO A 63 12.08 12.43 -17.07
CA PRO A 63 11.22 13.61 -16.92
C PRO A 63 11.70 14.52 -15.78
N ASP A 64 11.32 15.79 -15.82
CA ASP A 64 11.67 16.78 -14.78
C ASP A 64 11.10 16.40 -13.39
N GLU A 65 9.97 15.67 -13.38
CA GLU A 65 9.28 15.20 -12.18
C GLU A 65 8.89 13.71 -12.31
N ILE A 66 9.01 12.96 -11.21
CA ILE A 66 8.47 11.60 -11.10
C ILE A 66 7.01 11.68 -10.62
N ASP A 67 6.08 11.64 -11.57
CA ASP A 67 4.66 11.47 -11.30
C ASP A 67 4.24 10.04 -11.67
N VAL A 68 4.19 9.19 -10.65
CA VAL A 68 3.83 7.78 -10.80
C VAL A 68 2.39 7.55 -11.22
N THR A 69 1.52 8.56 -11.26
CA THR A 69 0.15 8.42 -11.74
C THR A 69 0.03 8.56 -13.27
N LYS A 70 1.12 8.92 -13.94
CA LYS A 70 1.18 9.12 -15.38
C LYS A 70 2.24 8.22 -16.00
N ASP A 71 2.05 7.94 -17.30
CA ASP A 71 3.11 7.33 -18.09
C ASP A 71 4.32 8.26 -18.13
N MET A 72 5.49 7.70 -17.88
CA MET A 72 6.77 8.39 -17.93
C MET A 72 7.62 7.85 -19.08
N THR A 73 8.46 8.70 -19.64
CA THR A 73 9.42 8.29 -20.67
C THR A 73 10.82 8.70 -20.23
N PHE A 74 11.72 7.73 -20.21
CA PHE A 74 13.15 7.95 -20.03
C PHE A 74 13.83 7.79 -21.39
N LYS A 75 14.75 8.68 -21.69
CA LYS A 75 15.56 8.60 -22.90
C LYS A 75 16.95 8.10 -22.55
N LEU A 76 17.33 7.00 -23.19
CA LEU A 76 18.61 6.33 -23.01
C LEU A 76 19.43 6.46 -24.29
N LYS A 77 20.63 7.02 -24.16
CA LYS A 77 21.57 7.19 -25.25
C LYS A 77 22.87 6.48 -24.95
N GLY A 78 23.51 6.00 -26.01
CA GLY A 78 24.82 5.38 -25.91
C GLY A 78 25.63 5.59 -27.18
N THR A 79 26.94 5.72 -27.03
CA THR A 79 27.89 5.76 -28.16
C THR A 79 29.16 4.98 -27.84
N GLY A 80 29.90 4.58 -28.88
CA GLY A 80 31.17 3.85 -28.74
C GLY A 80 31.03 2.36 -28.41
N ILE A 81 29.82 1.81 -28.48
CA ILE A 81 29.55 0.40 -28.15
C ILE A 81 29.93 -0.47 -29.35
N ASN A 82 31.08 -1.14 -29.29
CA ASN A 82 31.49 -2.09 -30.32
C ASN A 82 31.48 -3.53 -29.75
N PRO A 83 30.53 -4.39 -30.13
CA PRO A 83 30.43 -5.77 -29.62
C PRO A 83 31.70 -6.62 -29.75
N GLU A 84 32.56 -6.32 -30.73
CA GLU A 84 33.79 -7.09 -30.97
C GLU A 84 34.94 -6.70 -30.02
N THR A 85 34.95 -5.46 -29.53
CA THR A 85 36.10 -4.89 -28.80
C THR A 85 35.73 -4.33 -27.42
N THR A 86 34.45 -4.10 -27.17
CA THR A 86 33.93 -3.56 -25.91
C THR A 86 33.62 -4.72 -24.95
N PRO A 87 34.33 -4.84 -23.81
CA PRO A 87 34.05 -5.87 -22.81
C PRO A 87 32.59 -5.85 -22.36
N GLY A 88 31.97 -7.02 -22.24
CA GLY A 88 30.56 -7.16 -21.85
C GLY A 88 29.53 -6.89 -22.97
N ALA A 89 29.94 -6.43 -24.16
CA ALA A 89 29.02 -6.07 -25.24
C ALA A 89 28.76 -7.19 -26.25
N SER A 90 29.51 -8.30 -26.19
CA SER A 90 29.44 -9.39 -27.18
C SER A 90 28.08 -10.07 -27.25
N ASN A 91 27.35 -10.08 -26.12
CA ASN A 91 25.99 -10.59 -26.02
C ASN A 91 24.92 -9.49 -26.18
N GLY A 92 25.34 -8.24 -26.39
CA GLY A 92 24.49 -7.06 -26.32
C GLY A 92 24.45 -6.44 -24.92
N VAL A 93 23.48 -5.56 -24.72
CA VAL A 93 23.31 -4.75 -23.50
C VAL A 93 21.85 -4.84 -23.05
N TYR A 94 21.62 -4.95 -21.75
CA TYR A 94 20.29 -4.73 -21.16
C TYR A 94 20.12 -3.27 -20.77
N VAL A 95 18.93 -2.74 -21.02
CA VAL A 95 18.40 -1.56 -20.32
C VAL A 95 17.53 -2.08 -19.18
N VAL A 96 17.89 -1.73 -17.95
CA VAL A 96 17.29 -2.28 -16.73
C VAL A 96 16.69 -1.17 -15.88
N LEU A 97 15.46 -1.37 -15.42
CA LEU A 97 14.81 -0.60 -14.36
C LEU A 97 14.42 -1.55 -13.23
N THR A 98 14.96 -1.35 -12.03
CA THR A 98 14.68 -2.23 -10.88
C THR A 98 14.96 -1.52 -9.56
N PRO A 99 14.35 -1.94 -8.43
CA PRO A 99 14.70 -1.39 -7.12
C PRO A 99 16.20 -1.52 -6.79
N THR A 100 16.73 -0.56 -6.04
CA THR A 100 18.15 -0.59 -5.59
C THR A 100 18.46 -1.74 -4.64
N SER A 101 17.45 -2.38 -4.05
CA SER A 101 17.57 -3.62 -3.29
C SER A 101 17.93 -4.82 -4.16
N VAL A 102 17.68 -4.74 -5.47
CA VAL A 102 17.98 -5.80 -6.46
C VAL A 102 19.25 -5.47 -7.23
N TRP A 103 19.38 -4.25 -7.75
CA TRP A 103 20.58 -3.78 -8.43
C TRP A 103 20.89 -2.36 -8.00
N ARG A 104 22.06 -2.19 -7.39
CA ARG A 104 22.63 -0.88 -7.07
C ARG A 104 23.80 -0.65 -8.01
N ILE A 105 23.65 0.38 -8.85
CA ILE A 105 24.60 0.69 -9.92
C ILE A 105 26.02 0.74 -9.37
N ARG A 106 26.93 -0.02 -9.99
CA ARG A 106 28.35 -0.25 -9.62
C ARG A 106 28.62 -0.97 -8.31
N HIS A 107 27.62 -1.32 -7.51
CA HIS A 107 27.85 -1.94 -6.20
C HIS A 107 27.50 -3.43 -6.20
N CYS A 108 26.28 -3.77 -6.58
CA CYS A 108 25.78 -5.14 -6.47
C CYS A 108 24.63 -5.38 -7.43
N SER A 109 24.48 -6.63 -7.83
CA SER A 109 23.27 -7.15 -8.45
C SER A 109 22.95 -8.49 -7.79
N THR A 110 21.71 -8.64 -7.33
CA THR A 110 21.15 -9.88 -6.80
C THR A 110 20.16 -10.51 -7.80
N MET A 111 20.13 -10.01 -9.03
CA MET A 111 19.26 -10.55 -10.08
C MET A 111 19.65 -11.99 -10.39
N THR A 112 18.65 -12.86 -10.42
CA THR A 112 18.73 -14.27 -10.82
C THR A 112 18.20 -14.50 -12.23
N GLY A 113 17.42 -13.55 -12.75
CA GLY A 113 16.96 -13.51 -14.14
C GLY A 113 16.20 -12.22 -14.46
N ASP A 114 15.69 -12.13 -15.69
CA ASP A 114 15.00 -10.93 -16.19
C ASP A 114 13.74 -10.57 -15.37
N GLY A 115 13.09 -11.56 -14.75
CA GLY A 115 11.88 -11.37 -13.93
C GLY A 115 12.08 -10.63 -12.61
N ASP A 116 13.33 -10.43 -12.18
CA ASP A 116 13.65 -9.67 -10.96
C ASP A 116 13.69 -8.15 -11.22
N ALA A 117 13.71 -7.73 -12.49
CA ALA A 117 13.63 -6.33 -12.87
C ALA A 117 12.20 -5.95 -13.23
N LEU A 118 11.84 -4.69 -12.95
CA LEU A 118 10.57 -4.13 -13.43
C LEU A 118 10.60 -4.04 -14.96
N ILE A 119 11.75 -3.67 -15.53
CA ILE A 119 12.02 -3.72 -16.96
C ILE A 119 13.43 -4.30 -17.15
N ALA A 120 13.55 -5.31 -18.00
CA ALA A 120 14.82 -5.78 -18.54
C ALA A 120 14.70 -5.88 -20.07
N ARG A 121 15.13 -4.84 -20.78
CA ARG A 121 15.04 -4.79 -22.25
C ARG A 121 16.38 -5.14 -22.87
N TRP A 122 16.43 -6.26 -23.57
CA TRP A 122 17.61 -6.68 -24.31
C TRP A 122 17.78 -5.87 -25.60
N ILE A 123 18.98 -5.33 -25.80
CA ILE A 123 19.44 -4.76 -27.07
C ILE A 123 20.51 -5.71 -27.64
N PRO A 124 20.19 -6.47 -28.71
CA PRO A 124 21.11 -7.43 -29.29
C PRO A 124 22.39 -6.78 -29.82
N ALA A 125 23.52 -7.50 -29.73
CA ALA A 125 24.82 -7.03 -30.22
C ALA A 125 24.78 -6.49 -31.67
N GLY A 126 24.07 -7.19 -32.57
CA GLY A 126 23.97 -6.80 -33.98
C GLY A 126 23.34 -5.42 -34.22
N MET A 127 22.52 -4.90 -33.29
CA MET A 127 21.99 -3.54 -33.38
C MET A 127 23.11 -2.49 -33.31
N PHE A 128 24.11 -2.71 -32.46
CA PHE A 128 25.25 -1.80 -32.33
C PHE A 128 26.15 -1.86 -33.55
N THR A 129 26.39 -3.06 -34.11
CA THR A 129 27.13 -3.21 -35.37
C THR A 129 26.46 -2.42 -36.49
N ASN A 130 25.13 -2.51 -36.60
CA ASN A 130 24.38 -1.86 -37.67
C ASN A 130 24.27 -0.34 -37.50
N ASN A 131 24.22 0.15 -36.26
CA ASN A 131 24.03 1.58 -35.97
C ASN A 131 25.34 2.32 -35.60
N GLY A 132 26.50 1.76 -35.94
CA GLY A 132 27.80 2.39 -35.70
C GLY A 132 28.10 2.60 -34.19
N GLY A 133 27.69 1.63 -33.37
CA GLY A 133 27.89 1.62 -31.92
C GLY A 133 27.04 2.60 -31.15
N LYS A 134 25.90 3.02 -31.71
CA LYS A 134 24.98 3.99 -31.11
C LYS A 134 23.71 3.35 -30.60
N LEU A 135 23.18 3.92 -29.52
CA LEU A 135 21.86 3.67 -28.98
C LEU A 135 21.10 5.00 -28.86
N ASP A 136 19.84 4.99 -29.27
CA ASP A 136 18.87 6.04 -28.97
C ASP A 136 17.53 5.34 -28.68
N LEU A 137 17.10 5.35 -27.43
CA LEU A 137 15.97 4.56 -26.95
C LEU A 137 15.07 5.37 -26.03
N ASP A 138 13.78 5.40 -26.36
CA ASP A 138 12.73 5.84 -25.44
C ASP A 138 12.21 4.61 -24.67
N LEU A 139 12.42 4.63 -23.36
CA LEU A 139 11.89 3.65 -22.43
C LEU A 139 10.64 4.21 -21.75
N LYS A 140 9.49 3.60 -22.07
CA LYS A 140 8.22 3.92 -21.42
C LYS A 140 8.11 3.16 -20.10
N VAL A 141 7.71 3.88 -19.06
CA VAL A 141 7.37 3.36 -17.75
C VAL A 141 5.90 3.67 -17.55
N GLU A 142 5.06 2.63 -17.53
CA GLU A 142 3.62 2.79 -17.42
C GLU A 142 3.24 3.42 -16.08
N ALA A 143 2.17 4.20 -16.07
CA ALA A 143 1.56 4.72 -14.86
C ALA A 143 1.38 3.60 -13.81
N ASN A 144 1.66 3.92 -12.56
CA ASN A 144 1.49 3.07 -11.38
C ASN A 144 2.38 1.81 -11.35
N SER A 145 3.38 1.70 -12.22
CA SER A 145 4.36 0.60 -12.20
C SER A 145 5.46 0.79 -11.14
N LEU A 146 5.79 2.04 -10.79
CA LEU A 146 6.75 2.38 -9.75
C LEU A 146 6.09 2.50 -8.37
N GLN A 147 6.75 1.99 -7.34
CA GLN A 147 6.26 2.04 -5.96
C GLN A 147 6.61 3.38 -5.30
N PRO A 148 5.65 4.09 -4.69
CA PRO A 148 5.90 5.30 -3.91
C PRO A 148 6.93 5.10 -2.79
N GLY A 149 7.83 6.07 -2.61
CA GLY A 149 8.87 6.06 -1.58
C GLY A 149 10.06 5.13 -1.86
N GLN A 150 9.94 4.23 -2.84
CA GLN A 150 10.99 3.29 -3.22
C GLN A 150 12.08 3.98 -4.06
N THR A 151 13.32 3.50 -3.93
CA THR A 151 14.46 3.95 -4.74
C THR A 151 14.76 2.93 -5.83
N TYR A 152 15.01 3.42 -7.05
CA TYR A 152 15.22 2.62 -8.26
C TYR A 152 16.54 2.96 -8.95
N SER A 153 17.14 1.94 -9.55
CA SER A 153 18.21 2.07 -10.55
C SER A 153 17.61 1.96 -11.95
N LEU A 154 17.96 2.90 -12.83
CA LEU A 154 17.70 2.83 -14.26
C LEU A 154 19.02 2.99 -15.02
N GLY A 155 19.37 2.02 -15.84
CA GLY A 155 20.61 2.12 -16.57
C GLY A 155 20.90 0.94 -17.48
N PHE A 156 22.18 0.76 -17.76
CA PHE A 156 22.69 -0.25 -18.66
C PHE A 156 23.36 -1.37 -17.87
N MET A 157 23.30 -2.58 -18.41
CA MET A 157 24.03 -3.75 -17.92
C MET A 157 24.49 -4.59 -19.10
N ALA A 158 25.58 -5.36 -18.93
CA ALA A 158 25.94 -6.36 -19.93
C ALA A 158 24.81 -7.40 -20.06
N ALA A 159 24.62 -7.98 -21.26
CA ALA A 159 23.53 -8.93 -21.48
C ALA A 159 23.87 -10.37 -21.04
N HIS A 160 22.81 -11.09 -20.67
CA HIS A 160 22.82 -12.50 -20.26
C HIS A 160 23.82 -12.79 -19.15
N GLY A 161 24.53 -13.94 -19.22
CA GLY A 161 25.49 -14.34 -18.18
C GLY A 161 26.61 -13.31 -17.92
N LEU A 162 26.89 -12.41 -18.88
CA LEU A 162 27.87 -11.33 -18.68
C LEU A 162 27.38 -10.28 -17.67
N ALA A 163 26.08 -10.17 -17.40
CA ALA A 163 25.55 -9.29 -16.35
C ALA A 163 26.14 -9.62 -14.96
N LEU A 164 26.53 -10.88 -14.75
CA LEU A 164 27.04 -11.37 -13.47
C LEU A 164 28.54 -11.10 -13.28
N SER A 165 29.30 -11.00 -14.37
CA SER A 165 30.77 -10.90 -14.34
C SER A 165 31.31 -9.57 -14.88
N GLU A 166 30.62 -8.96 -15.86
CA GLU A 166 31.03 -7.78 -16.59
C GLU A 166 30.25 -6.54 -16.14
N ARG A 167 30.93 -5.63 -15.44
CA ARG A 167 30.32 -4.44 -14.83
C ARG A 167 30.61 -3.14 -15.61
N TYR A 168 31.18 -3.25 -16.82
CA TYR A 168 31.55 -2.10 -17.67
C TYR A 168 30.36 -1.22 -18.05
N PHE A 169 29.20 -1.85 -18.28
CA PHE A 169 27.96 -1.15 -18.63
C PHE A 169 27.18 -0.68 -17.42
N ASP A 170 27.57 -1.04 -16.20
CA ASP A 170 26.85 -0.77 -14.96
C ASP A 170 26.84 0.73 -14.61
N ARG A 171 26.05 1.48 -15.39
CA ARG A 171 25.97 2.95 -15.49
C ARG A 171 24.52 3.36 -15.68
N GLY A 172 24.16 4.52 -15.18
CA GLY A 172 22.83 5.07 -15.34
C GLY A 172 22.53 6.08 -14.24
N ILE A 173 21.27 6.16 -13.86
CA ILE A 173 20.78 7.03 -12.81
C ILE A 173 20.15 6.23 -11.69
N THR A 174 20.27 6.75 -10.48
CA THR A 174 19.48 6.31 -9.33
C THR A 174 18.53 7.43 -8.96
N PHE A 175 17.26 7.11 -8.74
CA PHE A 175 16.26 8.11 -8.37
C PHE A 175 15.28 7.54 -7.34
N LYS A 176 14.70 8.43 -6.54
CA LYS A 176 13.70 8.08 -5.54
C LYS A 176 12.33 8.51 -6.00
N VAL A 177 11.39 7.58 -5.94
CA VAL A 177 9.98 7.89 -6.16
C VAL A 177 9.46 8.66 -4.94
N PRO A 178 8.76 9.79 -5.13
CA PRO A 178 8.13 10.51 -4.03
C PRO A 178 7.27 9.56 -3.17
N ALA A 179 7.41 9.67 -1.85
CA ALA A 179 6.52 8.97 -0.95
C ALA A 179 5.13 9.58 -1.03
N VAL A 180 4.10 8.76 -0.88
CA VAL A 180 2.73 9.25 -0.71
C VAL A 180 2.64 9.87 0.68
N GLY A 181 2.25 11.15 0.77
CA GLY A 181 2.19 11.90 2.03
C GLY A 181 1.15 11.40 3.06
N SER A 182 0.50 10.26 2.80
CA SER A 182 -0.40 9.58 3.72
C SER A 182 0.11 8.17 3.94
N ASP A 183 0.68 7.90 5.13
CA ASP A 183 1.05 6.55 5.56
C ASP A 183 -0.18 5.65 5.80
N LYS A 184 -1.38 6.23 5.80
CA LYS A 184 -2.64 5.50 5.97
C LYS A 184 -3.19 5.03 4.63
N VAL A 185 -3.53 3.74 4.55
CA VAL A 185 -4.42 3.17 3.53
C VAL A 185 -5.83 3.19 4.10
N GLU A 186 -6.76 3.84 3.41
CA GLU A 186 -8.14 3.96 3.88
C GLU A 186 -8.95 2.74 3.42
N THR A 187 -9.96 2.34 4.19
CA THR A 187 -10.93 1.35 3.72
C THR A 187 -11.84 2.02 2.69
N PRO A 188 -12.07 1.43 1.50
CA PRO A 188 -13.06 1.93 0.55
C PRO A 188 -14.43 2.10 1.19
N PHE A 189 -15.18 3.13 0.80
CA PHE A 189 -16.52 3.39 1.31
C PHE A 189 -17.52 3.53 0.17
N GLY A 190 -18.81 3.69 0.50
CA GLY A 190 -19.85 3.84 -0.53
C GLY A 190 -19.97 2.64 -1.48
N VAL A 191 -19.54 1.45 -1.05
CA VAL A 191 -19.55 0.23 -1.87
C VAL A 191 -20.98 -0.11 -2.26
N ARG A 192 -21.20 -0.39 -3.54
CA ARG A 192 -22.53 -0.66 -4.11
C ARG A 192 -22.44 -1.59 -5.30
N GLY A 193 -23.41 -2.47 -5.45
CA GLY A 193 -23.60 -3.31 -6.64
C GLY A 193 -24.70 -2.74 -7.53
N GLU A 194 -24.43 -2.65 -8.83
CA GLU A 194 -25.41 -2.33 -9.86
C GLU A 194 -25.56 -3.54 -10.79
N VAL A 195 -26.79 -3.96 -11.03
CA VAL A 195 -27.09 -5.14 -11.85
C VAL A 195 -27.74 -4.69 -13.15
N ASN A 196 -27.24 -5.19 -14.29
CA ASN A 196 -27.81 -4.90 -15.60
C ASN A 196 -28.81 -6.00 -16.05
N ASP A 197 -29.44 -5.81 -17.20
CA ASP A 197 -30.42 -6.77 -17.77
C ASP A 197 -29.81 -8.15 -18.09
N LYS A 198 -28.49 -8.23 -18.25
CA LYS A 198 -27.74 -9.49 -18.45
C LYS A 198 -27.35 -10.18 -17.15
N ARG A 199 -27.73 -9.60 -16.00
CA ARG A 199 -27.35 -10.04 -14.65
C ARG A 199 -25.85 -9.86 -14.33
N ASP A 200 -25.14 -9.05 -15.11
CA ASP A 200 -23.77 -8.67 -14.73
C ASP A 200 -23.82 -7.75 -13.52
N ILE A 201 -22.91 -7.98 -12.57
CA ILE A 201 -22.82 -7.22 -11.33
C ILE A 201 -21.64 -6.26 -11.43
N THR A 202 -21.93 -4.97 -11.54
CA THR A 202 -20.91 -3.91 -11.47
C THR A 202 -20.79 -3.43 -10.03
N VAL A 203 -19.67 -3.75 -9.39
CA VAL A 203 -19.32 -3.25 -8.06
C VAL A 203 -18.66 -1.89 -8.23
N LYS A 204 -19.16 -0.88 -7.53
CA LYS A 204 -18.59 0.48 -7.46
C LYS A 204 -18.24 0.82 -6.03
N TRP A 205 -17.22 1.64 -5.84
CA TRP A 205 -16.81 2.16 -4.53
C TRP A 205 -16.29 3.58 -4.65
N ASP A 206 -16.30 4.27 -3.52
CA ASP A 206 -15.76 5.59 -3.37
C ASP A 206 -14.45 5.51 -2.56
N TYR A 207 -13.55 6.45 -2.86
CA TYR A 207 -12.26 6.57 -2.19
C TYR A 207 -11.84 8.04 -2.23
N SER A 208 -11.36 8.57 -1.10
CA SER A 208 -11.19 10.01 -0.86
C SER A 208 -10.28 10.69 -1.88
N GLN A 209 -9.30 9.97 -2.41
CA GLN A 209 -8.33 10.45 -3.38
C GLN A 209 -7.70 9.28 -4.14
N SER A 210 -7.34 9.45 -5.41
CA SER A 210 -6.47 8.47 -6.08
C SER A 210 -5.07 8.57 -5.49
N VAL A 211 -4.61 7.48 -4.86
CA VAL A 211 -3.25 7.43 -4.32
C VAL A 211 -2.44 6.40 -5.09
N PRO A 212 -1.31 6.77 -5.72
CA PRO A 212 -0.53 5.84 -6.52
C PRO A 212 -0.09 4.59 -5.75
N GLY A 213 0.00 3.48 -6.48
CA GLY A 213 0.32 2.15 -5.94
C GLY A 213 -0.81 1.49 -5.14
N THR A 214 -1.99 2.12 -5.01
CA THR A 214 -3.16 1.48 -4.39
C THR A 214 -3.73 0.43 -5.33
N ALA A 215 -3.86 -0.80 -4.85
CA ALA A 215 -4.53 -1.90 -5.51
C ALA A 215 -5.84 -2.25 -4.80
N TRP A 216 -6.80 -2.75 -5.56
CA TRP A 216 -8.15 -3.07 -5.12
C TRP A 216 -8.41 -4.57 -5.24
N ARG A 217 -9.05 -5.14 -4.23
CA ARG A 217 -9.74 -6.42 -4.36
C ARG A 217 -11.23 -6.19 -4.18
N ALA A 218 -11.98 -6.41 -5.23
CA ALA A 218 -13.43 -6.40 -5.20
C ALA A 218 -13.95 -7.84 -5.15
N GLN A 219 -15.05 -8.04 -4.42
CA GLN A 219 -15.71 -9.32 -4.28
C GLN A 219 -17.21 -9.15 -4.42
N VAL A 220 -17.85 -10.19 -4.94
CA VAL A 220 -19.29 -10.38 -4.87
C VAL A 220 -19.57 -11.75 -4.31
N GLU A 221 -20.39 -11.80 -3.28
CA GLU A 221 -20.80 -13.03 -2.62
C GLU A 221 -22.31 -13.18 -2.68
N CYS A 222 -22.79 -14.33 -3.17
CA CYS A 222 -24.18 -14.72 -2.99
C CYS A 222 -24.41 -15.16 -1.55
N VAL A 223 -25.36 -14.52 -0.87
CA VAL A 223 -25.63 -14.71 0.56
C VAL A 223 -27.02 -15.26 0.85
N GLU A 224 -27.98 -15.18 -0.09
CA GLU A 224 -29.28 -15.85 0.00
C GLU A 224 -29.76 -16.29 -1.39
N HIS A 225 -30.63 -17.31 -1.43
CA HIS A 225 -31.23 -17.83 -2.67
C HIS A 225 -30.19 -18.26 -3.73
N CYS A 226 -29.01 -18.70 -3.29
CA CYS A 226 -27.91 -19.08 -4.16
C CYS A 226 -28.21 -20.38 -4.88
N THR A 227 -28.22 -20.33 -6.21
CA THR A 227 -28.36 -21.52 -7.06
C THR A 227 -27.02 -22.21 -7.30
N SER A 228 -25.92 -21.47 -7.23
CA SER A 228 -24.55 -21.96 -7.43
C SER A 228 -23.87 -22.30 -6.12
N ALA A 229 -23.06 -23.35 -6.13
CA ALA A 229 -22.19 -23.73 -5.01
C ALA A 229 -20.99 -22.78 -4.87
N LYS A 230 -20.61 -22.05 -5.92
CA LYS A 230 -19.54 -21.05 -5.88
C LYS A 230 -20.15 -19.68 -5.61
N THR A 231 -20.37 -19.38 -4.33
CA THR A 231 -21.04 -18.16 -3.90
C THR A 231 -20.15 -16.92 -3.97
N LEU A 232 -18.84 -17.06 -3.76
CA LEU A 232 -17.87 -15.96 -3.76
C LEU A 232 -17.11 -15.86 -5.09
N ARG A 233 -17.05 -14.64 -5.64
CA ARG A 233 -16.19 -14.27 -6.79
C ARG A 233 -15.31 -13.09 -6.40
N THR A 234 -14.12 -13.01 -6.98
CA THR A 234 -13.12 -11.99 -6.66
C THR A 234 -12.43 -11.49 -7.93
N LEU A 235 -12.17 -10.19 -7.99
CA LEU A 235 -11.36 -9.54 -9.02
C LEU A 235 -10.35 -8.60 -8.35
N ASP A 236 -9.10 -8.69 -8.78
CA ASP A 236 -8.01 -7.83 -8.34
C ASP A 236 -7.69 -6.82 -9.44
N ASN A 237 -7.44 -5.57 -9.05
CA ASN A 237 -7.10 -4.49 -9.97
C ASN A 237 -6.02 -3.59 -9.36
N ASN A 238 -4.93 -3.37 -10.10
CA ASN A 238 -3.77 -2.60 -9.62
C ASN A 238 -3.77 -1.13 -10.08
N ASP A 239 -4.79 -0.67 -10.81
CA ASP A 239 -4.95 0.74 -11.16
C ASP A 239 -5.60 1.50 -9.99
N PRO A 240 -4.87 2.42 -9.33
CA PRO A 240 -5.38 3.22 -8.21
C PRO A 240 -6.51 4.18 -8.58
N ASN A 241 -6.79 4.38 -9.88
CA ASN A 241 -7.93 5.17 -10.34
C ASN A 241 -9.20 4.34 -10.54
N THR A 242 -9.10 3.01 -10.51
CA THR A 242 -10.29 2.14 -10.62
C THR A 242 -11.25 2.41 -9.48
N ARG A 243 -12.52 2.64 -9.83
CA ARG A 243 -13.65 2.80 -8.87
C ARG A 243 -14.81 1.85 -9.16
N SER A 244 -14.62 0.95 -10.11
CA SER A 244 -15.60 -0.05 -10.47
C SER A 244 -14.99 -1.27 -11.14
N VAL A 245 -15.56 -2.44 -10.89
CA VAL A 245 -15.30 -3.65 -11.68
C VAL A 245 -16.62 -4.38 -11.96
N THR A 246 -16.68 -5.08 -13.09
CA THR A 246 -17.86 -5.85 -13.48
C THR A 246 -17.56 -7.34 -13.40
N PHE A 247 -18.47 -8.07 -12.77
CA PHE A 247 -18.48 -9.52 -12.76
C PHE A 247 -19.62 -9.99 -13.66
N GLU A 248 -19.27 -10.62 -14.77
CA GLU A 248 -20.24 -11.08 -15.77
C GLU A 248 -21.03 -12.30 -15.29
N ASP A 249 -22.17 -12.56 -15.92
CA ASP A 249 -22.98 -13.77 -15.73
C ASP A 249 -23.32 -14.06 -14.26
N GLY A 250 -24.02 -13.13 -13.61
CA GLY A 250 -24.53 -13.33 -12.25
C GLY A 250 -25.66 -14.36 -12.20
N ASP A 251 -25.49 -15.41 -11.39
CA ASP A 251 -26.56 -16.34 -11.07
C ASP A 251 -27.67 -15.63 -10.28
N ALA A 252 -28.91 -16.12 -10.41
CA ALA A 252 -30.02 -15.59 -9.64
C ALA A 252 -29.78 -15.78 -8.13
N GLY A 253 -29.97 -14.73 -7.34
CA GLY A 253 -29.69 -14.74 -5.91
C GLY A 253 -29.61 -13.34 -5.29
N VAL A 254 -29.43 -13.30 -3.97
CA VAL A 254 -29.15 -12.08 -3.22
C VAL A 254 -27.66 -11.99 -2.97
N TYR A 255 -27.07 -10.87 -3.35
CA TYR A 255 -25.63 -10.65 -3.28
C TYR A 255 -25.26 -9.53 -2.33
N GLN A 256 -24.02 -9.59 -1.86
CA GLN A 256 -23.33 -8.49 -1.21
C GLN A 256 -21.98 -8.28 -1.90
N ALA A 257 -21.64 -7.01 -2.14
CA ALA A 257 -20.35 -6.64 -2.68
C ALA A 257 -19.44 -6.14 -1.56
N SER A 258 -18.15 -6.41 -1.68
CA SER A 258 -17.14 -5.90 -0.75
C SER A 258 -15.89 -5.48 -1.52
N VAL A 259 -15.22 -4.43 -1.05
CA VAL A 259 -13.96 -3.95 -1.64
C VAL A 259 -12.98 -3.59 -0.54
N ASN A 260 -11.73 -4.04 -0.64
CA ASN A 260 -10.64 -3.53 0.19
C ASN A 260 -9.57 -2.83 -0.68
N ALA A 261 -8.70 -2.08 0.00
CA ALA A 261 -7.55 -1.43 -0.62
C ALA A 261 -6.27 -2.03 -0.05
N SER A 262 -5.22 -2.04 -0.86
CA SER A 262 -3.89 -2.47 -0.46
C SER A 262 -2.82 -1.58 -1.08
N ARG A 263 -1.73 -1.35 -0.37
CA ARG A 263 -0.62 -0.51 -0.85
C ARG A 263 0.65 -0.77 -0.05
N TRP A 264 1.80 -0.60 -0.70
CA TRP A 264 3.08 -0.48 0.00
C TRP A 264 3.19 0.87 0.72
N VAL A 265 3.48 0.85 2.01
CA VAL A 265 3.74 2.02 2.84
C VAL A 265 5.07 1.80 3.55
N ASN A 266 6.07 2.63 3.28
CA ASN A 266 7.38 2.57 3.92
C ASN A 266 8.02 1.16 3.90
N GLY A 267 7.84 0.41 2.80
CA GLY A 267 8.39 -0.93 2.62
C GLY A 267 7.56 -2.07 3.24
N GLU A 268 6.39 -1.78 3.80
CA GLU A 268 5.44 -2.78 4.30
C GLU A 268 4.18 -2.82 3.42
N TYR A 269 3.69 -4.02 3.11
CA TYR A 269 2.45 -4.19 2.34
C TYR A 269 1.24 -4.16 3.27
N VAL A 270 0.49 -3.06 3.23
CA VAL A 270 -0.68 -2.84 4.09
C VAL A 270 -1.96 -3.14 3.31
N THR A 271 -2.85 -3.94 3.90
CA THR A 271 -4.19 -4.25 3.35
C THR A 271 -5.27 -3.85 4.36
N THR A 272 -6.32 -3.17 3.89
CA THR A 272 -7.43 -2.75 4.75
C THR A 272 -8.46 -3.85 4.96
N GLY A 273 -9.35 -3.64 5.93
CA GLY A 273 -10.62 -4.35 5.94
C GLY A 273 -11.47 -4.03 4.71
N PHE A 274 -12.59 -4.74 4.55
CA PHE A 274 -13.51 -4.53 3.45
C PHE A 274 -14.52 -3.42 3.77
N GLY A 275 -14.68 -2.48 2.84
CA GLY A 275 -15.93 -1.74 2.70
C GLY A 275 -16.99 -2.67 2.10
N VAL A 276 -18.23 -2.58 2.57
CA VAL A 276 -19.27 -3.55 2.23
C VAL A 276 -20.53 -2.83 1.76
N SER A 277 -21.17 -3.35 0.72
CA SER A 277 -22.42 -2.79 0.20
C SER A 277 -23.64 -3.24 1.00
N PRO A 278 -24.77 -2.51 0.90
CA PRO A 278 -26.07 -3.10 1.09
C PRO A 278 -26.25 -4.31 0.17
N ARG A 279 -27.13 -5.23 0.56
CA ARG A 279 -27.49 -6.37 -0.29
C ARG A 279 -28.36 -5.95 -1.46
N PHE A 280 -28.23 -6.67 -2.57
CA PHE A 280 -28.98 -6.41 -3.79
C PHE A 280 -29.37 -7.73 -4.48
N VAL A 281 -30.41 -7.67 -5.29
CA VAL A 281 -30.98 -8.82 -5.99
C VAL A 281 -30.38 -8.93 -7.38
N VAL A 282 -30.07 -10.16 -7.80
CA VAL A 282 -29.71 -10.51 -9.17
C VAL A 282 -30.73 -11.52 -9.68
N GLY A 283 -31.34 -11.24 -10.82
CA GLY A 283 -32.37 -12.10 -11.42
C GLY A 283 -33.70 -12.12 -10.66
N ASP A 284 -34.53 -13.11 -10.96
CA ASP A 284 -35.89 -13.25 -10.43
C ASP A 284 -35.88 -14.01 -9.09
N VAL A 285 -35.43 -13.35 -8.02
CA VAL A 285 -35.56 -13.83 -6.64
C VAL A 285 -36.17 -12.77 -5.75
N ASP A 286 -36.74 -13.22 -4.63
CA ASP A 286 -37.31 -12.32 -3.64
C ASP A 286 -36.24 -11.38 -3.04
N LYS A 287 -36.70 -10.23 -2.56
CA LYS A 287 -35.84 -9.26 -1.86
C LYS A 287 -35.18 -9.91 -0.63
N PRO A 288 -34.00 -9.41 -0.21
CA PRO A 288 -33.31 -9.94 0.97
C PRO A 288 -34.26 -10.00 2.16
N SER A 289 -34.45 -11.19 2.71
CA SER A 289 -35.31 -11.39 3.87
C SER A 289 -34.48 -11.49 5.15
N SER A 290 -33.28 -12.05 5.06
CA SER A 290 -32.40 -12.24 6.20
C SER A 290 -31.83 -10.93 6.75
N GLN A 291 -31.64 -10.87 8.07
CA GLN A 291 -31.11 -9.72 8.79
C GLN A 291 -29.70 -9.99 9.27
N ARG A 292 -28.88 -8.94 9.39
CA ARG A 292 -27.49 -9.08 9.84
C ARG A 292 -27.45 -9.39 11.33
N LEU A 293 -26.65 -10.39 11.70
CA LEU A 293 -26.33 -10.73 13.07
C LEU A 293 -24.88 -10.33 13.36
N HIS A 294 -24.69 -9.22 14.06
CA HIS A 294 -23.38 -8.77 14.50
C HIS A 294 -23.04 -9.42 15.85
N ALA A 295 -22.36 -10.56 15.83
CA ALA A 295 -21.91 -11.28 17.03
C ALA A 295 -20.37 -11.38 17.05
N THR A 296 -19.70 -10.24 17.15
CA THR A 296 -18.23 -10.16 17.05
C THR A 296 -17.54 -10.93 18.17
N GLY A 297 -16.63 -11.84 17.81
CA GLY A 297 -15.86 -12.63 18.78
C GLY A 297 -16.67 -13.74 19.48
N ILE A 298 -17.87 -14.04 18.98
CA ILE A 298 -18.77 -15.05 19.53
C ILE A 298 -18.89 -16.21 18.53
N GLU A 299 -18.59 -17.42 18.97
CA GLU A 299 -18.70 -18.61 18.12
C GLU A 299 -20.18 -18.99 17.90
N HIS A 300 -20.57 -19.15 16.63
CA HIS A 300 -21.91 -19.58 16.27
C HIS A 300 -21.96 -20.27 14.90
N ASP A 301 -22.95 -21.14 14.71
CA ASP A 301 -23.12 -21.91 13.47
C ASP A 301 -23.87 -21.14 12.38
N TYR A 302 -24.41 -19.96 12.73
CA TYR A 302 -25.08 -19.10 11.78
C TYR A 302 -24.05 -18.37 10.92
N GLY A 303 -24.35 -18.10 9.66
CA GLY A 303 -23.58 -17.12 8.90
C GLY A 303 -23.75 -15.71 9.48
N GLU A 304 -23.18 -14.72 8.81
CA GLU A 304 -23.37 -13.30 9.17
C GLU A 304 -24.83 -12.83 9.10
N TYR A 305 -25.69 -13.61 8.44
CA TYR A 305 -27.05 -13.26 8.15
C TYR A 305 -28.03 -14.38 8.43
N VAL A 306 -29.13 -14.02 9.08
CA VAL A 306 -30.11 -14.97 9.63
C VAL A 306 -31.51 -14.54 9.24
N ALA A 307 -32.33 -15.48 8.76
CA ALA A 307 -33.71 -15.22 8.39
C ALA A 307 -34.54 -14.79 9.62
N PRO A 308 -35.43 -13.78 9.51
CA PRO A 308 -36.40 -13.48 10.55
C PRO A 308 -37.20 -14.72 10.94
N GLY A 309 -37.42 -14.91 12.24
CA GLY A 309 -38.09 -16.09 12.77
C GLY A 309 -37.17 -17.28 13.07
N THR A 310 -35.90 -17.25 12.65
CA THR A 310 -34.93 -18.29 13.05
C THR A 310 -34.56 -18.16 14.52
N GLU A 311 -34.59 -19.29 15.24
CA GLU A 311 -34.05 -19.39 16.59
C GLU A 311 -32.52 -19.38 16.55
N VAL A 312 -31.92 -18.31 17.09
CA VAL A 312 -30.47 -18.11 17.19
C VAL A 312 -30.00 -18.52 18.56
N THR A 313 -28.93 -19.33 18.61
CA THR A 313 -28.22 -19.69 19.85
C THR A 313 -26.75 -19.31 19.73
N LEU A 314 -26.27 -18.41 20.60
CA LEU A 314 -24.89 -17.96 20.64
C LEU A 314 -24.19 -18.55 21.86
N LYS A 315 -23.04 -19.22 21.65
CA LYS A 315 -22.23 -19.75 22.74
C LYS A 315 -21.55 -18.60 23.48
N SER A 316 -21.43 -18.69 24.80
CA SER A 316 -20.64 -17.69 25.51
C SER A 316 -19.15 -17.82 25.15
N PRO A 317 -18.48 -16.72 24.76
CA PRO A 317 -17.03 -16.70 24.59
C PRO A 317 -16.27 -16.50 25.91
N VAL A 318 -16.98 -16.33 27.04
CA VAL A 318 -16.39 -16.02 28.35
C VAL A 318 -16.48 -17.21 29.28
N GLU A 319 -15.36 -17.53 29.94
CA GLU A 319 -15.34 -18.54 31.01
C GLU A 319 -16.03 -17.99 32.27
N GLY A 320 -17.14 -18.62 32.67
CA GLY A 320 -17.96 -18.19 33.81
C GLY A 320 -19.15 -17.32 33.42
N LYS A 321 -19.57 -16.40 34.30
CA LYS A 321 -20.80 -15.63 34.11
C LYS A 321 -20.63 -14.56 33.03
N THR A 322 -21.51 -14.60 32.03
CA THR A 322 -21.45 -13.71 30.87
C THR A 322 -22.50 -12.61 30.98
N GLU A 323 -22.09 -11.38 30.75
CA GLU A 323 -22.98 -10.24 30.60
C GLU A 323 -23.21 -9.98 29.10
N TRP A 324 -24.47 -10.11 28.68
CA TRP A 324 -24.87 -9.97 27.28
C TRP A 324 -25.48 -8.59 27.04
N THR A 325 -24.95 -7.87 26.06
CA THR A 325 -25.60 -6.67 25.50
C THR A 325 -26.22 -7.04 24.16
N VAL A 326 -27.54 -6.98 24.06
CA VAL A 326 -28.29 -7.38 22.87
C VAL A 326 -29.16 -6.21 22.38
N ALA A 327 -28.80 -5.62 21.25
CA ALA A 327 -29.56 -4.57 20.60
C ALA A 327 -30.38 -5.10 19.42
N GLY A 328 -31.58 -4.56 19.22
CA GLY A 328 -32.48 -4.94 18.12
C GLY A 328 -33.43 -6.11 18.44
N VAL A 329 -33.21 -6.83 19.54
CA VAL A 329 -34.04 -7.94 19.99
C VAL A 329 -34.89 -7.51 21.19
N LYS A 330 -36.21 -7.75 21.15
CA LYS A 330 -37.11 -7.42 22.26
C LYS A 330 -37.00 -8.40 23.43
N ASN A 331 -36.88 -9.69 23.13
CA ASN A 331 -36.86 -10.76 24.12
C ASN A 331 -35.71 -11.72 23.79
N TYR A 332 -34.87 -12.01 24.78
CA TYR A 332 -33.84 -13.04 24.71
C TYR A 332 -33.79 -13.81 26.03
N THR A 333 -33.19 -14.99 26.01
CA THR A 333 -32.98 -15.82 27.18
C THR A 333 -31.51 -16.22 27.29
N VAL A 334 -31.02 -16.43 28.50
CA VAL A 334 -29.66 -16.92 28.74
C VAL A 334 -29.77 -18.23 29.50
N ASP A 335 -29.19 -19.29 28.94
CA ASP A 335 -29.14 -20.59 29.58
C ASP A 335 -28.29 -20.50 30.86
N PRO A 336 -28.83 -20.83 32.04
CA PRO A 336 -28.10 -20.65 33.30
C PRO A 336 -26.89 -21.59 33.42
N ALA A 337 -26.91 -22.76 32.77
CA ALA A 337 -25.84 -23.75 32.85
C ALA A 337 -24.72 -23.48 31.84
N THR A 338 -25.08 -23.15 30.60
CA THR A 338 -24.11 -22.96 29.51
C THR A 338 -23.78 -21.48 29.24
N GLN A 339 -24.52 -20.56 29.84
CA GLN A 339 -24.46 -19.12 29.58
C GLN A 339 -24.74 -18.74 28.12
N ALA A 340 -25.27 -19.67 27.32
CA ALA A 340 -25.61 -19.45 25.92
C ALA A 340 -26.81 -18.51 25.80
N LEU A 341 -26.70 -17.51 24.91
CA LEU A 341 -27.75 -16.57 24.60
C LEU A 341 -28.67 -17.14 23.52
N ARG A 342 -29.99 -17.04 23.71
CA ARG A 342 -30.99 -17.48 22.74
C ARG A 342 -32.02 -16.40 22.44
N PHE A 343 -32.35 -16.22 21.17
CA PHE A 343 -33.42 -15.32 20.74
C PHE A 343 -33.94 -15.70 19.34
N THR A 344 -35.17 -15.29 19.04
CA THR A 344 -35.71 -15.36 17.68
C THR A 344 -35.23 -14.14 16.87
N MET A 345 -34.67 -14.37 15.68
CA MET A 345 -34.18 -13.29 14.82
C MET A 345 -35.34 -12.35 14.41
N PRO A 346 -35.26 -11.04 14.69
CA PRO A 346 -36.28 -10.07 14.32
C PRO A 346 -36.16 -9.64 12.86
N THR A 347 -37.06 -8.76 12.40
CA THR A 347 -37.02 -8.14 11.06
C THR A 347 -36.05 -6.95 10.95
N ASN A 348 -35.34 -6.62 12.04
CA ASN A 348 -34.32 -5.58 12.08
C ASN A 348 -32.94 -6.23 12.36
N PRO A 349 -31.82 -5.58 12.02
CA PRO A 349 -30.49 -6.07 12.39
C PRO A 349 -30.31 -6.23 13.91
N VAL A 350 -29.50 -7.21 14.31
CA VAL A 350 -29.19 -7.51 15.71
C VAL A 350 -27.70 -7.30 15.97
N GLN A 351 -27.37 -6.67 17.09
CA GLN A 351 -26.00 -6.56 17.59
C GLN A 351 -25.90 -7.22 18.96
N VAL A 352 -24.91 -8.09 19.12
CA VAL A 352 -24.64 -8.86 20.34
C VAL A 352 -23.20 -8.67 20.74
N GLU A 353 -22.99 -8.30 21.99
CA GLU A 353 -21.69 -8.24 22.64
C GLU A 353 -21.73 -9.05 23.94
N ALA A 354 -20.62 -9.71 24.24
CA ALA A 354 -20.43 -10.51 25.44
C ALA A 354 -19.26 -9.97 26.25
N ALA A 355 -19.44 -9.81 27.55
CA ALA A 355 -18.40 -9.40 28.49
C ALA A 355 -18.40 -10.29 29.74
N ALA A 356 -17.27 -10.37 30.44
CA ALA A 356 -17.22 -10.99 31.76
C ALA A 356 -18.02 -10.16 32.76
N ALA A 357 -18.94 -10.81 33.48
CA ALA A 357 -19.67 -10.13 34.53
C ALA A 357 -18.69 -9.62 35.60
N LYS A 358 -18.76 -8.33 35.93
CA LYS A 358 -17.96 -7.79 37.04
C LYS A 358 -18.44 -8.45 38.34
N GLU A 359 -17.56 -9.21 39.00
CA GLU A 359 -17.81 -9.60 40.40
C GLU A 359 -18.00 -8.31 41.21
N GLY A 360 -19.21 -8.14 41.77
CA GLY A 360 -19.44 -7.10 42.75
C GLY A 360 -18.47 -7.28 43.92
N PRO A 361 -18.06 -6.19 44.60
CA PRO A 361 -17.10 -6.28 45.68
C PRO A 361 -17.58 -7.31 46.71
N ALA A 362 -16.70 -8.25 47.06
CA ALA A 362 -16.95 -9.27 48.06
C ALA A 362 -17.55 -8.63 49.33
N PRO A 363 -18.51 -9.30 50.01
CA PRO A 363 -19.14 -8.75 51.20
C PRO A 363 -18.05 -8.36 52.21
N ALA A 364 -18.03 -7.08 52.58
CA ALA A 364 -17.03 -6.52 53.48
C ALA A 364 -17.03 -7.29 54.81
N ALA A 365 -15.84 -7.75 55.21
CA ALA A 365 -15.61 -8.30 56.53
C ALA A 365 -16.03 -7.26 57.61
N PRO A 366 -16.54 -7.71 58.77
CA PRO A 366 -17.08 -6.81 59.79
C PRO A 366 -16.04 -5.81 60.28
N ALA A 367 -16.46 -4.55 60.34
CA ALA A 367 -15.62 -3.39 60.62
C ALA A 367 -15.01 -3.41 62.04
N VAL A 368 -13.70 -3.17 62.11
CA VAL A 368 -13.00 -2.71 63.33
C VAL A 368 -13.03 -1.17 63.32
N PRO A 369 -13.38 -0.49 64.42
CA PRO A 369 -13.65 0.94 64.38
C PRO A 369 -12.41 1.83 64.54
N ALA A 370 -12.55 3.00 63.89
CA ALA A 370 -11.98 4.31 64.20
C ALA A 370 -10.48 4.57 63.99
N GLY A 371 -10.20 5.52 63.08
CA GLY A 371 -8.90 6.18 62.95
C GLY A 371 -8.94 7.26 61.86
N SER A 372 -9.43 8.44 62.23
CA SER A 372 -9.60 9.64 61.41
C SER A 372 -8.32 10.15 60.73
N ALA A 373 -8.39 10.42 59.41
CA ALA A 373 -7.65 11.49 58.74
C ALA A 373 -8.29 11.80 57.38
N GLN A 374 -9.11 12.85 57.32
CA GLN A 374 -9.59 13.47 56.08
C GLN A 374 -8.40 14.18 55.39
N LEU A 375 -8.08 13.78 54.16
CA LEU A 375 -7.19 14.52 53.26
C LEU A 375 -8.01 15.24 52.18
N PRO A 376 -7.59 16.44 51.73
CA PRO A 376 -8.39 17.31 50.87
C PRO A 376 -8.47 16.86 49.41
N ALA A 377 -9.53 17.30 48.73
CA ALA A 377 -10.04 16.85 47.44
C ALA A 377 -9.15 17.13 46.19
N TRP A 378 -7.84 17.31 46.35
CA TRP A 378 -6.90 17.41 45.21
C TRP A 378 -5.85 16.28 45.16
N GLY A 379 -5.83 15.35 46.14
CA GLY A 379 -4.93 14.19 46.15
C GLY A 379 -5.39 12.98 45.29
N ALA A 380 -6.63 12.96 44.80
CA ALA A 380 -7.18 11.83 44.04
C ALA A 380 -6.75 11.79 42.56
N ALA A 381 -6.16 12.87 42.04
CA ALA A 381 -5.77 12.96 40.63
C ALA A 381 -4.41 12.33 40.30
N LEU A 382 -3.55 12.08 41.30
CA LEU A 382 -2.20 11.50 41.08
C LEU A 382 -2.13 9.98 41.24
N ILE A 383 -3.12 9.36 41.91
CA ILE A 383 -3.17 7.89 42.06
C ILE A 383 -3.81 7.22 40.82
N GLY A 384 -4.69 7.93 40.10
CA GLY A 384 -5.31 7.43 38.86
C GLY A 384 -4.37 7.32 37.66
N MET A 385 -3.35 8.19 37.56
CA MET A 385 -2.37 8.15 36.46
C MET A 385 -1.26 7.10 36.66
N ALA A 386 -0.94 6.74 37.91
CA ALA A 386 0.02 5.65 38.17
C ALA A 386 -0.60 4.26 37.91
N ALA A 387 -1.89 4.08 38.17
CA ALA A 387 -2.58 2.79 37.96
C ALA A 387 -2.83 2.48 36.47
N THR A 388 -3.05 3.50 35.64
CA THR A 388 -3.23 3.34 34.19
C THR A 388 -1.91 3.08 33.46
N LEU A 389 -0.78 3.63 33.93
CA LEU A 389 0.54 3.30 33.36
C LEU A 389 1.01 1.88 33.72
N LEU A 390 0.71 1.39 34.92
CA LEU A 390 1.06 0.02 35.34
C LEU A 390 0.23 -1.06 34.63
N ALA A 391 -1.04 -0.79 34.29
CA ALA A 391 -1.89 -1.74 33.55
C ALA A 391 -1.46 -1.89 32.08
N VAL A 392 -0.99 -0.81 31.44
CA VAL A 392 -0.49 -0.85 30.05
C VAL A 392 0.88 -1.55 29.97
N VAL A 393 1.74 -1.36 30.97
CA VAL A 393 3.04 -2.06 31.03
C VAL A 393 2.87 -3.55 31.38
N ALA A 394 1.90 -3.91 32.24
CA ALA A 394 1.61 -5.31 32.56
C ALA A 394 0.97 -6.08 31.38
N GLY A 395 0.11 -5.42 30.58
CA GLY A 395 -0.50 -6.01 29.38
C GLY A 395 0.49 -6.27 28.25
N LEU A 396 1.48 -5.39 28.06
CA LEU A 396 2.55 -5.58 27.06
C LEU A 396 3.58 -6.64 27.47
N ALA A 397 3.79 -6.87 28.78
CA ALA A 397 4.71 -7.89 29.27
C ALA A 397 4.15 -9.33 29.15
N ALA A 398 2.83 -9.51 29.21
CA ALA A 398 2.19 -10.84 29.18
C ALA A 398 2.19 -11.52 27.78
N HIS A 399 2.44 -10.75 26.72
CA HIS A 399 2.43 -11.25 25.33
C HIS A 399 3.77 -11.12 24.60
N SER A 400 4.84 -10.71 25.29
CA SER A 400 6.18 -10.63 24.70
C SER A 400 6.89 -12.00 24.75
N PRO A 401 7.29 -12.58 23.61
CA PRO A 401 8.06 -13.84 23.59
C PRO A 401 9.44 -13.73 24.25
N VAL A 402 9.98 -12.51 24.40
CA VAL A 402 11.28 -12.26 25.06
C VAL A 402 11.17 -12.38 26.60
N VAL A 403 10.04 -11.94 27.18
CA VAL A 403 9.81 -12.01 28.63
C VAL A 403 9.54 -13.45 29.08
N LYS A 404 8.85 -14.24 28.25
CA LYS A 404 8.59 -15.67 28.49
C LYS A 404 9.87 -16.51 28.57
N GLU A 405 10.89 -16.15 27.79
CA GLU A 405 12.17 -16.88 27.77
C GLU A 405 13.13 -16.42 28.88
N LEU A 406 13.02 -15.17 29.34
CA LEU A 406 13.71 -14.70 30.54
C LEU A 406 13.15 -15.34 31.82
N TRP A 407 11.84 -15.57 31.91
CA TRP A 407 11.22 -16.18 33.09
C TRP A 407 11.65 -17.64 33.32
N LYS A 408 11.88 -18.41 32.25
CA LYS A 408 12.44 -19.78 32.34
C LYS A 408 13.87 -19.85 32.88
N ARG A 409 14.65 -18.75 32.80
CA ARG A 409 16.02 -18.72 33.32
C ARG A 409 16.11 -18.35 34.80
N PHE A 410 15.06 -17.76 35.37
CA PHE A 410 15.07 -17.27 36.75
C PHE A 410 14.21 -18.10 37.73
N ASN A 411 13.49 -19.12 37.23
CA ASN A 411 12.81 -20.09 38.08
C ASN A 411 12.96 -21.50 37.45
N PRO A 412 13.95 -22.30 37.87
CA PRO A 412 14.24 -23.62 37.28
C PRO A 412 13.16 -24.67 37.56
#